data_AF-A0A6C2U6S9-F1
#
_entry.id   AF-A0A6C2U6S9-F1
#
_cell.length_a   1.000
_cell.length_b   1.000
_cell.length_c   1.000
_cell.angle_alpha   90.00
_cell.angle_beta   90.00
_cell.angle_gamma   90.00
#
_symmetry.space_group_name_H-M   'P 1'
#
loop_
_entity.id
_entity.type
_entity.pdbx_description
1 polymer ?
#
loop_
_entity_poly.entity_id
_entity_poly.type
_entity_poly.pdbx_seq_one_letter_code
_entity_poly.pdbx_strand_id
1 'polypeptide(L)'
;MIQPMKRFLLMIQSLAVLTAAQTLSAKSVAYLHGDVAEDGTIPSGAAAAYDQMLLTDAGNTGCSQFKAMVEAEGYSISQHYDQTTLLDAAFLAPLDVVVFGLHQKVWTAPEKAALDDWIRAGGGILMYSDSAAGGKYNVVGIKNPTGQTAVNNILSAYGMEVAVDQGGGVRSYTSSPHSPNPIVWDQPVFEGEGVSPVAIDPSGNAQALVPLDEAHKVSGSALSIDTRGIAISNPEWAVIAHCTVGRGNIVAIFDRQPMWNNGPGSDINEEDNKEVLRRIVRFLARDYGNSSEWLALTCDGLELTHRRWSTERNSLITVQHSTNLVTDVWETHSNWVESVSVAPESAETELATVRLLPDATNPTRYARIAILPATNAPPPASTAVAINCGGSAFTGSDGTAYLADSFYTGGHTDAFPGNAVANTDDDLLYNYARSGHSAYNIPVDNGTYTVHLKFAETYFSQANKRIFDVFIEGSLVLENLDLFATAPGQWVAYDRTFTATVSDGTLNIGFTASTNNALLNAIVVLRE
;
A
#
# COMPACT_ATOMS: atom_id res chain seq x y z
N MET A 1 -70.83 26.17 27.69
CA MET A 1 -69.97 27.07 26.89
C MET A 1 -68.54 26.60 27.10
N ILE A 2 -67.78 26.45 26.00
CA ILE A 2 -66.35 26.11 25.89
C ILE A 2 -66.01 24.59 25.89
N GLN A 3 -65.55 24.11 24.71
CA GLN A 3 -64.90 22.80 24.46
C GLN A 3 -63.46 22.77 25.02
N PRO A 4 -62.81 21.58 25.08
CA PRO A 4 -61.68 21.41 24.15
C PRO A 4 -61.48 20.00 23.54
N MET A 5 -61.06 20.02 22.28
CA MET A 5 -59.99 19.27 21.60
C MET A 5 -59.87 17.74 21.75
N LYS A 6 -60.16 17.04 20.64
CA LYS A 6 -59.69 15.68 20.33
C LYS A 6 -58.19 15.70 19.99
N ARG A 7 -57.38 14.84 20.63
CA ARG A 7 -56.06 14.43 20.15
C ARG A 7 -56.11 12.97 19.69
N PHE A 8 -55.66 12.75 18.46
CA PHE A 8 -55.60 11.47 17.75
C PHE A 8 -54.38 10.67 18.23
N LEU A 9 -54.58 9.39 18.52
CA LEU A 9 -53.55 8.44 18.90
C LEU A 9 -53.07 7.72 17.63
N LEU A 10 -51.80 7.83 17.27
CA LEU A 10 -51.20 7.06 16.16
C LEU A 10 -50.24 6.02 16.75
N MET A 11 -50.63 4.75 16.66
CA MET A 11 -49.77 3.58 16.87
C MET A 11 -48.72 3.54 15.76
N ILE A 12 -47.44 3.48 16.13
CA ILE A 12 -46.36 3.09 15.20
C ILE A 12 -46.07 1.61 15.45
N GLN A 13 -46.37 0.77 14.48
CA GLN A 13 -45.91 -0.62 14.43
C GLN A 13 -44.45 -0.62 13.97
N SER A 14 -43.56 -1.18 14.79
CA SER A 14 -42.15 -1.38 14.47
C SER A 14 -42.02 -2.55 13.49
N LEU A 15 -41.64 -2.27 12.24
CA LEU A 15 -41.26 -3.25 11.24
C LEU A 15 -39.77 -3.59 11.45
N ALA A 16 -39.46 -4.76 11.98
CA ALA A 16 -38.09 -5.24 12.07
C ALA A 16 -37.63 -5.70 10.68
N VAL A 17 -36.76 -4.92 10.03
CA VAL A 17 -36.06 -5.33 8.81
C VAL A 17 -34.84 -6.14 9.24
N LEU A 18 -34.86 -7.43 8.93
CA LEU A 18 -33.72 -8.34 9.07
C LEU A 18 -32.74 -8.04 7.91
N THR A 19 -31.64 -7.33 8.16
CA THR A 19 -30.55 -7.18 7.17
C THR A 19 -29.69 -8.43 7.21
N ALA A 20 -29.81 -9.28 6.19
CA ALA A 20 -28.82 -10.33 5.93
C ALA A 20 -27.57 -9.67 5.36
N ALA A 21 -26.50 -9.58 6.16
CA ALA A 21 -25.18 -9.25 5.65
C ALA A 21 -24.81 -10.32 4.60
N GLN A 22 -24.71 -9.92 3.34
CA GLN A 22 -24.12 -10.78 2.31
C GLN A 22 -22.64 -10.92 2.65
N THR A 23 -22.24 -12.09 3.16
CA THR A 23 -20.82 -12.45 3.24
C THR A 23 -20.22 -12.34 1.84
N LEU A 24 -19.23 -11.46 1.63
CA LEU A 24 -18.44 -11.50 0.41
C LEU A 24 -17.91 -12.92 0.23
N SER A 25 -18.10 -13.50 -0.96
CA SER A 25 -17.50 -14.79 -1.29
C SER A 25 -15.98 -14.67 -1.15
N ALA A 26 -15.36 -15.59 -0.44
CA ALA A 26 -13.91 -15.69 -0.39
C ALA A 26 -13.36 -15.80 -1.83
N LYS A 27 -12.29 -15.06 -2.11
CA LYS A 27 -11.62 -15.10 -3.41
C LYS A 27 -10.85 -16.40 -3.57
N SER A 28 -10.79 -16.90 -4.81
CA SER A 28 -10.17 -18.18 -5.13
C SER A 28 -8.99 -18.04 -6.09
N VAL A 29 -7.87 -18.65 -5.69
CA VAL A 29 -6.62 -18.69 -6.45
C VAL A 29 -6.32 -20.14 -6.83
N ALA A 30 -5.98 -20.37 -8.09
CA ALA A 30 -5.38 -21.63 -8.54
C ALA A 30 -3.89 -21.43 -8.82
N TYR A 31 -3.05 -22.28 -8.26
CA TYR A 31 -1.63 -22.39 -8.56
C TYR A 31 -1.41 -23.62 -9.44
N LEU A 32 -1.06 -23.39 -10.70
CA LEU A 32 -0.76 -24.45 -11.66
C LEU A 32 0.73 -24.75 -11.63
N HIS A 33 1.09 -25.98 -11.27
CA HIS A 33 2.50 -26.41 -11.24
C HIS A 33 2.79 -27.49 -12.26
N GLY A 34 4.03 -27.50 -12.76
CA GLY A 34 4.56 -28.57 -13.59
C GLY A 34 5.64 -29.37 -12.86
N ASP A 35 6.15 -30.40 -13.54
CA ASP A 35 7.29 -31.19 -13.08
C ASP A 35 8.53 -30.85 -13.89
N VAL A 36 9.57 -30.36 -13.20
CA VAL A 36 10.89 -30.13 -13.80
C VAL A 36 11.72 -31.40 -13.66
N ALA A 37 11.94 -32.11 -14.76
CA ALA A 37 12.75 -33.33 -14.76
C ALA A 37 14.24 -33.02 -14.91
N GLU A 38 15.09 -33.76 -14.20
CA GLU A 38 16.54 -33.67 -14.38
C GLU A 38 16.95 -33.94 -15.85
N ASP A 39 16.26 -34.85 -16.52
CA ASP A 39 16.50 -35.25 -17.91
C ASP A 39 15.64 -34.51 -18.95
N GLY A 40 14.84 -33.52 -18.50
CA GLY A 40 14.00 -32.67 -19.34
C GLY A 40 12.80 -33.36 -19.97
N THR A 41 12.42 -34.55 -19.49
CA THR A 41 11.16 -35.19 -19.87
C THR A 41 9.96 -34.41 -19.31
N ILE A 42 8.88 -34.31 -20.10
CA ILE A 42 7.63 -33.65 -19.70
C ILE A 42 6.48 -34.62 -20.00
N PRO A 43 5.72 -35.09 -18.98
CA PRO A 43 6.02 -34.98 -17.54
C PRO A 43 7.34 -35.67 -17.16
N SER A 44 7.86 -35.44 -15.94
CA SER A 44 9.19 -35.91 -15.49
C SER A 44 9.40 -37.43 -15.37
N GLY A 45 8.49 -38.23 -15.94
CA GLY A 45 8.58 -39.68 -15.91
C GLY A 45 8.57 -40.23 -14.48
N ALA A 46 9.43 -41.21 -14.21
CA ALA A 46 9.51 -41.90 -12.92
C ALA A 46 10.52 -41.28 -11.92
N ALA A 47 11.30 -40.28 -12.34
CA ALA A 47 12.26 -39.60 -11.48
C ALA A 47 11.58 -38.48 -10.68
N ALA A 48 12.06 -38.22 -9.47
CA ALA A 48 11.58 -37.10 -8.66
C ALA A 48 11.92 -35.78 -9.38
N ALA A 49 10.94 -34.90 -9.53
CA ALA A 49 11.15 -33.60 -10.12
C ALA A 49 11.94 -32.69 -9.17
N TYR A 50 12.73 -31.79 -9.76
CA TYR A 50 13.64 -30.90 -9.05
C TYR A 50 12.97 -29.55 -8.77
N ASP A 51 13.08 -29.05 -7.54
CA ASP A 51 12.55 -27.74 -7.10
C ASP A 51 11.16 -27.39 -7.68
N GLN A 52 10.20 -28.29 -7.52
CA GLN A 52 8.84 -28.20 -8.08
C GLN A 52 8.02 -26.99 -7.58
N MET A 53 8.53 -26.22 -6.62
CA MET A 53 7.86 -25.05 -6.06
C MET A 53 6.43 -25.35 -5.60
N LEU A 54 6.25 -26.44 -4.86
CA LEU A 54 4.93 -26.84 -4.40
C LEU A 54 4.49 -25.95 -3.24
N LEU A 55 3.21 -25.57 -3.22
CA LEU A 55 2.58 -24.85 -2.11
C LEU A 55 2.58 -25.67 -0.80
N THR A 56 2.66 -27.00 -0.92
CA THR A 56 2.75 -27.92 0.23
C THR A 56 4.17 -28.09 0.76
N ASP A 57 5.17 -27.59 0.04
CA ASP A 57 6.57 -27.75 0.42
C ASP A 57 7.03 -26.60 1.33
N ALA A 58 7.42 -26.96 2.55
CA ALA A 58 7.96 -26.07 3.57
C ALA A 58 9.49 -25.99 3.55
N GLY A 59 10.16 -26.75 2.67
CA GLY A 59 11.58 -26.63 2.43
C GLY A 59 11.97 -25.31 1.76
N ASN A 60 13.26 -25.04 1.68
CA ASN A 60 13.81 -23.77 1.19
C ASN A 60 13.30 -23.34 -0.19
N THR A 61 13.21 -24.28 -1.14
CA THR A 61 12.76 -24.05 -2.53
C THR A 61 11.26 -24.33 -2.74
N GLY A 62 10.52 -24.56 -1.66
CA GLY A 62 9.06 -24.68 -1.68
C GLY A 62 8.34 -23.33 -1.63
N CYS A 63 7.01 -23.35 -1.76
CA CYS A 63 6.15 -22.15 -1.82
C CYS A 63 5.11 -22.08 -0.69
N SER A 64 5.30 -22.82 0.41
CA SER A 64 4.36 -22.79 1.54
C SER A 64 4.16 -21.40 2.16
N GLN A 65 5.18 -20.53 2.15
CA GLN A 65 5.08 -19.15 2.64
C GLN A 65 4.29 -18.27 1.67
N PHE A 66 4.43 -18.47 0.35
CA PHE A 66 3.58 -17.82 -0.63
C PHE A 66 2.12 -18.22 -0.42
N LYS A 67 1.83 -19.52 -0.22
CA LYS A 67 0.50 -19.99 0.15
C LYS A 67 -0.02 -19.31 1.42
N ALA A 68 0.79 -19.27 2.49
CA ALA A 68 0.41 -18.65 3.74
C ALA A 68 0.13 -17.14 3.58
N MET A 69 0.90 -16.44 2.74
CA MET A 69 0.68 -15.04 2.40
C MET A 69 -0.69 -14.85 1.71
N VAL A 70 -1.01 -15.67 0.71
CA VAL A 70 -2.31 -15.61 0.01
C VAL A 70 -3.48 -15.94 0.95
N GLU A 71 -3.31 -16.92 1.84
CA GLU A 71 -4.34 -17.29 2.82
C GLU A 71 -4.55 -16.21 3.89
N ALA A 72 -3.50 -15.46 4.25
CA ALA A 72 -3.61 -14.33 5.19
C ALA A 72 -4.47 -13.18 4.62
N GLU A 73 -4.54 -13.04 3.29
CA GLU A 73 -5.46 -12.12 2.60
C GLU A 73 -6.93 -12.58 2.67
N GLY A 74 -7.20 -13.78 3.20
CA GLY A 74 -8.55 -14.35 3.28
C GLY A 74 -8.96 -15.11 2.03
N TYR A 75 -8.01 -15.41 1.14
CA TYR A 75 -8.26 -16.15 -0.10
C TYR A 75 -8.04 -17.65 0.12
N SER A 76 -8.76 -18.46 -0.66
CA SER A 76 -8.40 -19.88 -0.80
C SER A 76 -7.42 -20.04 -1.95
N ILE A 77 -6.31 -20.74 -1.73
CA ILE A 77 -5.39 -21.12 -2.80
C ILE A 77 -5.33 -22.64 -2.94
N SER A 78 -5.53 -23.11 -4.18
CA SER A 78 -5.54 -24.53 -4.54
C SER A 78 -4.39 -24.83 -5.50
N GLN A 79 -3.76 -25.99 -5.35
CA GLN A 79 -2.66 -26.44 -6.21
C GLN A 79 -3.17 -27.46 -7.21
N HIS A 80 -2.81 -27.30 -8.49
CA HIS A 80 -3.19 -28.23 -9.56
C HIS A 80 -2.01 -28.55 -10.47
N TYR A 81 -1.92 -29.82 -10.87
CA TYR A 81 -0.88 -30.28 -11.76
C TYR A 81 -1.24 -30.02 -13.23
N ASP A 82 -0.36 -29.33 -13.95
CA ASP A 82 -0.66 -28.76 -15.27
C ASP A 82 -1.03 -29.82 -16.33
N GLN A 83 -0.36 -30.98 -16.35
CA GLN A 83 -0.60 -32.03 -17.35
C GLN A 83 -1.99 -32.64 -17.22
N THR A 84 -2.55 -32.65 -16.00
CA THR A 84 -3.89 -33.19 -15.73
C THR A 84 -4.96 -32.12 -15.66
N THR A 85 -4.57 -30.84 -15.64
CA THR A 85 -5.50 -29.72 -15.59
C THR A 85 -5.97 -29.36 -17.00
N LEU A 86 -7.27 -29.26 -17.20
CA LEU A 86 -7.89 -28.74 -18.41
C LEU A 86 -8.35 -27.30 -18.14
N LEU A 87 -7.82 -26.32 -18.86
CA LEU A 87 -8.29 -24.93 -18.75
C LEU A 87 -9.58 -24.75 -19.56
N ASP A 88 -10.70 -25.11 -18.96
CA ASP A 88 -12.03 -24.88 -19.51
C ASP A 88 -12.84 -23.93 -18.63
N ALA A 89 -14.04 -23.58 -19.09
CA ALA A 89 -14.93 -22.70 -18.35
C ALA A 89 -15.34 -23.28 -16.98
N ALA A 90 -15.37 -24.60 -16.81
CA ALA A 90 -15.75 -25.22 -15.53
C ALA A 90 -14.63 -25.06 -14.50
N PHE A 91 -13.38 -25.22 -14.92
CA PHE A 91 -12.21 -24.98 -14.07
C PHE A 91 -12.04 -23.51 -13.73
N LEU A 92 -12.20 -22.61 -14.70
CA LEU A 92 -11.91 -21.18 -14.55
C LEU A 92 -13.03 -20.38 -13.86
N ALA A 93 -14.30 -20.73 -14.08
CA ALA A 93 -15.44 -19.98 -13.54
C ALA A 93 -15.42 -19.70 -12.02
N PRO A 94 -15.00 -20.62 -11.13
CA PRO A 94 -14.95 -20.36 -9.70
C PRO A 94 -13.69 -19.59 -9.24
N LEU A 95 -12.76 -19.27 -10.15
CA LEU A 95 -11.47 -18.67 -9.82
C LEU A 95 -11.48 -17.16 -10.08
N ASP A 96 -10.76 -16.43 -9.22
CA ASP A 96 -10.44 -15.02 -9.42
C ASP A 96 -9.02 -14.85 -9.98
N VAL A 97 -8.08 -15.70 -9.57
CA VAL A 97 -6.67 -15.64 -10.01
C VAL A 97 -6.14 -17.02 -10.40
N VAL A 98 -5.37 -17.07 -11.49
CA VAL A 98 -4.54 -18.21 -11.85
C VAL A 98 -3.07 -17.79 -11.80
N VAL A 99 -2.30 -18.46 -10.95
CA VAL A 99 -0.84 -18.34 -10.86
C VAL A 99 -0.24 -19.52 -11.61
N PHE A 100 0.52 -19.23 -12.67
CA PHE A 100 1.23 -20.26 -13.44
C PHE A 100 2.63 -20.47 -12.86
N GLY A 101 2.75 -21.39 -11.91
CA GLY A 101 4.00 -21.66 -11.20
C GLY A 101 4.84 -22.75 -11.83
N LEU A 102 5.90 -22.39 -12.57
CA LEU A 102 6.75 -23.35 -13.27
C LEU A 102 5.97 -24.41 -14.06
N HIS A 103 4.84 -24.03 -14.65
CA HIS A 103 4.09 -24.89 -15.57
C HIS A 103 4.91 -25.17 -16.84
N GLN A 104 4.66 -26.34 -17.42
CA GLN A 104 5.35 -26.90 -18.58
C GLN A 104 4.43 -27.24 -19.74
N LYS A 105 3.14 -27.35 -19.48
CA LYS A 105 2.15 -27.62 -20.51
C LYS A 105 2.07 -26.48 -21.52
N VAL A 106 2.21 -26.83 -22.80
CA VAL A 106 1.83 -25.97 -23.91
C VAL A 106 0.32 -26.10 -24.11
N TRP A 107 -0.41 -25.04 -23.81
CA TRP A 107 -1.87 -25.04 -23.79
C TRP A 107 -2.44 -25.03 -25.20
N THR A 108 -3.48 -25.83 -25.41
CA THR A 108 -4.14 -25.96 -26.71
C THR A 108 -4.91 -24.68 -27.08
N ALA A 109 -5.22 -24.50 -28.37
CA ALA A 109 -5.99 -23.34 -28.81
C ALA A 109 -7.36 -23.18 -28.08
N PRO A 110 -8.14 -24.27 -27.84
CA PRO A 110 -9.37 -24.16 -27.05
C PRO A 110 -9.16 -23.73 -25.60
N GLU A 111 -8.12 -24.26 -24.93
CA GLU A 111 -7.78 -23.88 -23.55
C GLU A 111 -7.39 -22.41 -23.45
N LYS A 112 -6.60 -21.92 -24.41
CA LYS A 112 -6.23 -20.50 -24.47
C LYS A 112 -7.41 -19.60 -24.78
N ALA A 113 -8.37 -20.05 -25.59
CA ALA A 113 -9.60 -19.30 -25.84
C ALA A 113 -10.45 -19.20 -24.57
N ALA A 114 -10.62 -20.30 -23.82
CA ALA A 114 -11.34 -20.28 -22.55
C ALA A 114 -10.66 -19.38 -21.51
N LEU A 115 -9.32 -19.40 -21.47
CA LEU A 115 -8.53 -18.52 -20.62
C LEU A 115 -8.71 -17.04 -21.00
N ASP A 116 -8.63 -16.70 -22.29
CA ASP A 116 -8.85 -15.33 -22.79
C ASP A 116 -10.27 -14.82 -22.46
N ASP A 117 -11.30 -15.65 -22.67
CA ASP A 117 -12.69 -15.33 -22.30
C ASP A 117 -12.81 -15.03 -20.78
N TRP A 118 -12.16 -15.84 -19.95
CA TRP A 118 -12.17 -15.67 -18.49
C TRP A 118 -11.41 -14.41 -18.03
N ILE A 119 -10.21 -14.13 -18.58
CA ILE A 119 -9.47 -12.90 -18.27
C ILE A 119 -10.31 -11.69 -18.67
N ARG A 120 -10.87 -11.66 -19.90
CA ARG A 120 -11.71 -10.56 -20.38
C ARG A 120 -12.93 -10.31 -19.48
N ALA A 121 -13.46 -11.36 -18.85
CA ALA A 121 -14.57 -11.28 -17.89
C ALA A 121 -14.16 -10.73 -16.52
N GLY A 122 -12.87 -10.70 -16.18
CA GLY A 122 -12.35 -10.17 -14.93
C GLY A 122 -11.31 -11.04 -14.22
N GLY A 123 -10.89 -12.16 -14.80
CA GLY A 123 -9.87 -13.03 -14.23
C GLY A 123 -8.47 -12.40 -14.20
N GLY A 124 -7.67 -12.81 -13.21
CA GLY A 124 -6.29 -12.35 -13.03
C GLY A 124 -5.25 -13.44 -13.31
N ILE A 125 -4.15 -13.10 -13.98
CA ILE A 125 -3.05 -14.03 -14.22
C ILE A 125 -1.74 -13.50 -13.63
N LEU A 126 -1.02 -14.36 -12.89
CA LEU A 126 0.39 -14.17 -12.54
C LEU A 126 1.24 -15.22 -13.27
N MET A 127 2.26 -14.79 -14.00
CA MET A 127 3.21 -15.66 -14.68
C MET A 127 4.65 -15.22 -14.43
N TYR A 128 5.57 -16.17 -14.58
CA TYR A 128 7.01 -15.97 -14.54
C TYR A 128 7.71 -17.12 -15.25
N SER A 129 9.01 -16.98 -15.50
CA SER A 129 9.86 -18.00 -16.08
C SER A 129 11.22 -18.04 -15.38
N ASP A 130 11.93 -19.13 -15.57
CA ASP A 130 13.24 -19.43 -14.97
C ASP A 130 13.98 -20.46 -15.85
N SER A 131 15.29 -20.61 -15.67
CA SER A 131 16.11 -21.56 -16.43
C SER A 131 15.69 -23.03 -16.26
N ALA A 132 15.15 -23.37 -15.10
CA ALA A 132 14.70 -24.72 -14.78
C ALA A 132 13.29 -25.00 -15.34
N ALA A 133 12.55 -23.98 -15.81
CA ALA A 133 11.26 -24.22 -16.43
C ALA A 133 11.43 -25.10 -17.70
N GLY A 134 10.91 -26.31 -17.65
CA GLY A 134 10.57 -27.13 -18.83
C GLY A 134 11.67 -27.90 -19.49
N GLY A 135 12.87 -27.93 -18.94
CA GLY A 135 13.93 -28.71 -19.57
C GLY A 135 14.78 -29.43 -18.58
N LYS A 136 15.90 -29.94 -19.09
CA LYS A 136 16.87 -30.61 -18.26
C LYS A 136 17.37 -29.61 -17.25
N TYR A 137 17.20 -29.89 -15.97
CA TYR A 137 17.78 -29.04 -14.92
C TYR A 137 19.30 -28.87 -15.10
N ASN A 138 20.00 -29.86 -15.68
CA ASN A 138 21.43 -29.75 -15.99
C ASN A 138 21.77 -28.88 -17.21
N VAL A 139 20.77 -28.36 -17.92
CA VAL A 139 20.88 -27.36 -18.99
C VAL A 139 20.18 -26.10 -18.49
N VAL A 140 20.94 -25.23 -17.83
CA VAL A 140 20.43 -23.96 -17.27
C VAL A 140 20.67 -22.77 -18.22
N GLY A 141 19.96 -21.68 -17.93
CA GLY A 141 20.03 -20.38 -18.60
C GLY A 141 19.68 -20.42 -20.09
N ILE A 142 20.42 -19.65 -20.88
CA ILE A 142 20.24 -19.42 -22.32
C ILE A 142 20.22 -20.67 -23.23
N LYS A 143 20.39 -21.87 -22.67
CA LYS A 143 20.43 -23.15 -23.41
C LYS A 143 19.14 -23.96 -23.28
N ASN A 144 18.16 -23.54 -22.47
CA ASN A 144 16.91 -24.26 -22.24
C ASN A 144 15.67 -23.38 -22.52
N PRO A 145 15.15 -23.37 -23.76
CA PRO A 145 14.03 -22.50 -24.13
C PRO A 145 12.65 -23.08 -23.79
N THR A 146 12.55 -24.24 -23.14
CA THR A 146 11.25 -24.90 -22.99
C THR A 146 10.31 -24.14 -22.07
N GLY A 147 10.80 -23.65 -20.93
CA GLY A 147 10.03 -22.81 -20.02
C GLY A 147 9.58 -21.51 -20.66
N GLN A 148 10.49 -20.87 -21.38
CA GLN A 148 10.18 -19.72 -22.22
C GLN A 148 9.05 -20.05 -23.21
N THR A 149 9.09 -21.22 -23.87
CA THR A 149 8.07 -21.64 -24.84
C THR A 149 6.70 -21.87 -24.19
N ALA A 150 6.66 -22.50 -23.00
CA ALA A 150 5.42 -22.73 -22.27
C ALA A 150 4.79 -21.41 -21.80
N VAL A 151 5.59 -20.50 -21.25
CA VAL A 151 5.10 -19.20 -20.77
C VAL A 151 4.67 -18.30 -21.93
N ASN A 152 5.47 -18.20 -23.00
CA ASN A 152 5.14 -17.39 -24.18
C ASN A 152 3.97 -17.97 -25.00
N ASN A 153 3.65 -19.26 -24.84
CA ASN A 153 2.45 -19.85 -25.44
C ASN A 153 1.15 -19.15 -24.99
N ILE A 154 1.16 -18.53 -23.79
CA ILE A 154 0.09 -17.68 -23.27
C ILE A 154 0.44 -16.20 -23.48
N LEU A 155 1.58 -15.73 -22.98
CA LEU A 155 1.87 -14.29 -22.87
C LEU A 155 1.92 -13.55 -24.22
N SER A 156 2.41 -14.19 -25.29
CA SER A 156 2.57 -13.53 -26.60
C SER A 156 1.27 -12.93 -27.14
N ALA A 157 0.11 -13.51 -26.79
CA ALA A 157 -1.20 -12.99 -27.20
C ALA A 157 -1.54 -11.63 -26.58
N TYR A 158 -0.83 -11.23 -25.53
CA TYR A 158 -1.07 -10.03 -24.73
C TYR A 158 0.07 -9.00 -24.83
N GLY A 159 0.94 -9.13 -25.85
CA GLY A 159 2.04 -8.21 -26.11
C GLY A 159 3.18 -8.32 -25.09
N MET A 160 3.31 -9.46 -24.41
CA MET A 160 4.39 -9.74 -23.46
C MET A 160 5.06 -11.06 -23.81
N GLU A 161 6.39 -11.14 -23.66
CA GLU A 161 7.15 -12.38 -23.80
C GLU A 161 8.25 -12.41 -22.74
N VAL A 162 8.47 -13.53 -22.07
CA VAL A 162 9.61 -13.68 -21.18
C VAL A 162 10.84 -14.10 -21.99
N ALA A 163 12.00 -13.58 -21.60
CA ALA A 163 13.27 -14.13 -22.05
C ALA A 163 13.57 -15.44 -21.33
N VAL A 164 14.59 -16.15 -21.79
CA VAL A 164 15.24 -17.19 -20.98
C VAL A 164 15.93 -16.54 -19.77
N ASP A 165 16.20 -17.34 -18.74
CA ASP A 165 17.06 -16.95 -17.62
C ASP A 165 18.43 -16.52 -18.15
N GLN A 166 18.79 -15.29 -17.78
CA GLN A 166 19.95 -14.57 -18.28
C GLN A 166 21.21 -14.81 -17.42
N GLY A 167 21.08 -15.58 -16.34
CA GLY A 167 22.13 -15.90 -15.39
C GLY A 167 22.73 -14.69 -14.67
N GLY A 168 23.74 -14.94 -13.84
CA GLY A 168 24.61 -13.89 -13.32
C GLY A 168 24.22 -13.29 -11.96
N GLY A 169 23.61 -14.08 -11.08
CA GLY A 169 23.42 -13.74 -9.68
C GLY A 169 22.24 -12.81 -9.41
N VAL A 170 22.18 -12.36 -8.17
CA VAL A 170 21.06 -11.58 -7.61
C VAL A 170 21.07 -10.14 -8.14
N ARG A 171 19.88 -9.63 -8.43
CA ARG A 171 19.63 -8.27 -8.94
C ARG A 171 18.33 -7.74 -8.38
N SER A 172 18.32 -6.47 -7.97
CA SER A 172 17.14 -5.81 -7.48
C SER A 172 16.86 -4.49 -8.18
N TYR A 173 15.57 -4.17 -8.33
CA TYR A 173 15.08 -3.02 -9.09
C TYR A 173 13.91 -2.35 -8.38
N THR A 174 13.72 -1.07 -8.62
CA THR A 174 12.60 -0.29 -8.09
C THR A 174 11.84 0.42 -9.21
N SER A 175 10.57 0.75 -8.98
CA SER A 175 9.74 1.50 -9.92
C SER A 175 10.12 2.99 -9.95
N SER A 176 9.43 3.79 -10.77
CA SER A 176 9.59 5.25 -10.73
C SER A 176 9.02 5.85 -9.43
N PRO A 177 9.63 6.92 -8.86
CA PRO A 177 9.14 7.58 -7.63
C PRO A 177 7.72 8.12 -7.67
N HIS A 178 7.15 8.21 -8.86
CA HIS A 178 5.82 8.76 -9.08
C HIS A 178 4.86 7.74 -9.71
N SER A 179 5.16 6.43 -9.60
CA SER A 179 4.26 5.41 -10.13
C SER A 179 2.91 5.44 -9.39
N PRO A 180 1.77 5.59 -10.07
CA PRO A 180 0.46 5.54 -9.43
C PRO A 180 -0.06 4.10 -9.29
N ASN A 181 0.68 3.08 -9.76
CA ASN A 181 0.20 1.72 -9.78
C ASN A 181 0.24 1.09 -8.38
N PRO A 182 -0.86 0.50 -7.88
CA PRO A 182 -0.96 0.00 -6.51
C PRO A 182 0.02 -1.14 -6.18
N ILE A 183 0.61 -1.80 -7.18
CA ILE A 183 1.65 -2.81 -6.95
C ILE A 183 2.95 -2.15 -6.49
N VAL A 184 3.29 -0.97 -7.04
CA VAL A 184 4.64 -0.39 -6.96
C VAL A 184 4.69 1.10 -6.59
N TRP A 185 3.62 1.65 -6.02
CA TRP A 185 3.42 3.09 -5.86
C TRP A 185 4.40 3.77 -4.88
N ASP A 186 4.87 3.04 -3.88
CA ASP A 186 5.84 3.45 -2.86
C ASP A 186 7.26 2.99 -3.19
N GLN A 187 7.54 2.69 -4.46
CA GLN A 187 8.84 2.25 -4.95
C GLN A 187 9.44 1.01 -4.26
N PRO A 188 8.67 -0.09 -4.12
CA PRO A 188 9.22 -1.28 -3.51
C PRO A 188 10.39 -1.83 -4.34
N VAL A 189 11.37 -2.39 -3.67
CA VAL A 189 12.51 -3.06 -4.28
C VAL A 189 12.14 -4.52 -4.54
N PHE A 190 12.12 -4.91 -5.80
CA PHE A 190 11.87 -6.29 -6.22
C PHE A 190 13.18 -6.95 -6.66
N GLU A 191 13.51 -8.07 -6.05
CA GLU A 191 14.76 -8.80 -6.25
C GLU A 191 14.54 -10.11 -7.00
N GLY A 192 15.56 -10.63 -7.67
CA GLY A 192 15.55 -11.93 -8.34
C GLY A 192 16.98 -12.40 -8.66
N GLU A 193 17.15 -13.67 -9.03
CA GLU A 193 18.44 -14.31 -9.34
C GLU A 193 18.31 -15.13 -10.63
N GLY A 194 19.26 -14.96 -11.56
CA GLY A 194 19.13 -15.65 -12.86
C GLY A 194 17.90 -15.16 -13.63
N VAL A 195 17.54 -13.90 -13.47
CA VAL A 195 16.30 -13.32 -13.97
C VAL A 195 16.04 -13.59 -15.46
N SER A 196 14.76 -13.76 -15.81
CA SER A 196 14.16 -13.91 -17.13
C SER A 196 13.32 -12.66 -17.47
N PRO A 197 13.94 -11.54 -17.91
CA PRO A 197 13.22 -10.28 -18.15
C PRO A 197 12.02 -10.42 -19.08
N VAL A 198 10.99 -9.60 -18.84
CA VAL A 198 9.80 -9.56 -19.69
C VAL A 198 9.98 -8.52 -20.80
N ALA A 199 9.95 -8.98 -22.05
CA ALA A 199 9.82 -8.16 -23.24
C ALA A 199 8.38 -7.69 -23.41
N ILE A 200 8.20 -6.40 -23.66
CA ILE A 200 6.90 -5.75 -23.85
C ILE A 200 6.86 -5.15 -25.25
N ASP A 201 5.78 -5.38 -25.98
CA ASP A 201 5.51 -4.72 -27.25
C ASP A 201 5.10 -3.26 -27.00
N PRO A 202 5.93 -2.27 -27.39
CA PRO A 202 5.64 -0.85 -27.14
C PRO A 202 4.43 -0.34 -27.93
N SER A 203 3.94 -1.11 -28.91
CA SER A 203 2.71 -0.80 -29.65
C SER A 203 1.45 -1.45 -29.05
N GLY A 204 1.62 -2.31 -28.05
CA GLY A 204 0.56 -3.04 -27.37
C GLY A 204 -0.04 -2.30 -26.17
N ASN A 205 -0.84 -3.03 -25.39
CA ASN A 205 -1.49 -2.53 -24.17
C ASN A 205 -0.71 -2.89 -22.89
N ALA A 206 0.39 -3.62 -23.02
CA ALA A 206 1.25 -3.99 -21.91
C ALA A 206 2.18 -2.84 -21.53
N GLN A 207 2.54 -2.73 -20.26
CA GLN A 207 3.37 -1.67 -19.71
C GLN A 207 4.35 -2.23 -18.67
N ALA A 208 5.54 -1.62 -18.60
CA ALA A 208 6.51 -1.90 -17.55
C ALA A 208 6.09 -1.17 -16.26
N LEU A 209 5.75 -1.91 -15.21
CA LEU A 209 5.54 -1.34 -13.87
C LEU A 209 6.88 -1.08 -13.17
N VAL A 210 7.82 -2.02 -13.35
CA VAL A 210 9.22 -1.86 -12.96
C VAL A 210 10.04 -2.08 -14.24
N PRO A 211 10.59 -1.02 -14.85
CA PRO A 211 11.46 -1.15 -16.02
C PRO A 211 12.76 -1.88 -15.66
N LEU A 212 13.23 -2.73 -16.56
CA LEU A 212 14.57 -3.30 -16.47
C LEU A 212 15.58 -2.33 -17.11
N ASP A 213 15.91 -1.28 -16.37
CA ASP A 213 16.83 -0.22 -16.77
C ASP A 213 17.85 0.02 -15.65
N GLU A 214 19.07 0.44 -16.01
CA GLU A 214 20.13 0.80 -15.07
C GLU A 214 19.71 1.96 -14.14
N ALA A 215 18.85 2.88 -14.57
CA ALA A 215 18.30 3.95 -13.73
C ALA A 215 17.38 3.44 -12.63
N HIS A 216 16.81 2.25 -12.80
CA HIS A 216 15.90 1.60 -11.86
C HIS A 216 16.57 0.49 -11.04
N LYS A 217 17.83 0.16 -11.37
CA LYS A 217 18.58 -0.91 -10.73
C LYS A 217 19.13 -0.45 -9.38
N VAL A 218 18.78 -1.20 -8.34
CA VAL A 218 19.25 -0.98 -6.96
C VAL A 218 20.54 -1.77 -6.73
N SER A 219 20.58 -3.04 -7.15
CA SER A 219 21.74 -3.92 -6.95
C SER A 219 21.98 -4.86 -8.13
N GLY A 220 23.15 -5.50 -8.15
CA GLY A 220 23.50 -6.54 -9.11
C GLY A 220 24.26 -6.06 -10.36
N SER A 221 24.83 -7.03 -11.07
CA SER A 221 25.67 -6.76 -12.25
C SER A 221 24.81 -6.40 -13.47
N ALA A 222 25.39 -5.59 -14.38
CA ALA A 222 24.76 -5.27 -15.66
C ALA A 222 24.32 -6.55 -16.40
N LEU A 223 23.14 -6.49 -17.01
CA LEU A 223 22.53 -7.63 -17.70
C LEU A 223 22.67 -7.46 -19.22
N SER A 224 23.20 -8.47 -19.90
CA SER A 224 23.12 -8.57 -21.35
C SER A 224 22.02 -9.55 -21.70
N ILE A 225 20.96 -9.07 -22.32
CA ILE A 225 19.75 -9.87 -22.57
C ILE A 225 19.91 -10.67 -23.87
N ASP A 226 19.93 -11.99 -23.79
CA ASP A 226 19.75 -12.89 -24.92
C ASP A 226 18.26 -12.89 -25.32
N THR A 227 17.98 -12.38 -26.52
CA THR A 227 16.63 -12.19 -27.07
C THR A 227 16.14 -13.40 -27.87
N ARG A 228 16.81 -14.55 -27.78
CA ARG A 228 16.33 -15.77 -28.45
C ARG A 228 14.91 -16.11 -28.02
N GLY A 229 14.11 -16.50 -29.00
CA GLY A 229 12.71 -16.90 -28.77
C GLY A 229 11.76 -15.72 -28.54
N ILE A 230 12.26 -14.48 -28.53
CA ILE A 230 11.46 -13.27 -28.51
C ILE A 230 11.10 -12.87 -29.94
N ALA A 231 9.81 -12.78 -30.23
CA ALA A 231 9.26 -12.32 -31.50
C ALA A 231 8.97 -10.81 -31.49
N ILE A 232 8.79 -10.21 -30.32
CA ILE A 232 8.57 -8.76 -30.17
C ILE A 232 9.80 -8.00 -30.70
N SER A 233 9.58 -7.10 -31.67
CA SER A 233 10.64 -6.28 -32.25
C SER A 233 10.87 -5.02 -31.42
N ASN A 234 12.12 -4.75 -31.04
CA ASN A 234 12.51 -3.63 -30.18
C ASN A 234 11.70 -3.54 -28.88
N PRO A 235 11.70 -4.61 -28.06
CA PRO A 235 10.89 -4.64 -26.86
C PRO A 235 11.37 -3.62 -25.82
N GLU A 236 10.43 -3.12 -25.04
CA GLU A 236 10.73 -2.54 -23.72
C GLU A 236 10.93 -3.70 -22.73
N TRP A 237 11.96 -3.61 -21.88
CA TRP A 237 12.28 -4.68 -20.93
C TRP A 237 11.78 -4.32 -19.53
N ALA A 238 11.18 -5.30 -18.85
CA ALA A 238 10.59 -5.12 -17.54
C ALA A 238 10.98 -6.23 -16.56
N VAL A 239 11.07 -5.82 -15.30
CA VAL A 239 11.13 -6.67 -14.12
C VAL A 239 9.73 -7.12 -13.72
N ILE A 240 8.77 -6.18 -13.76
CA ILE A 240 7.34 -6.43 -13.58
C ILE A 240 6.61 -5.79 -14.76
N ALA A 241 5.95 -6.62 -15.55
CA ALA A 241 5.11 -6.20 -16.67
C ALA A 241 3.63 -6.41 -16.33
N HIS A 242 2.78 -5.52 -16.83
CA HIS A 242 1.34 -5.57 -16.62
C HIS A 242 0.57 -5.31 -17.92
N CYS A 243 -0.47 -6.10 -18.18
CA CYS A 243 -1.40 -5.88 -19.28
C CYS A 243 -2.84 -6.01 -18.78
N THR A 244 -3.67 -5.00 -19.07
CA THR A 244 -5.12 -5.07 -18.83
C THR A 244 -5.82 -5.61 -20.08
N VAL A 245 -6.67 -6.63 -19.89
CA VAL A 245 -7.36 -7.32 -20.97
C VAL A 245 -8.85 -7.42 -20.63
N GLY A 246 -9.68 -6.62 -21.31
CA GLY A 246 -11.09 -6.49 -20.94
C GLY A 246 -11.22 -5.94 -19.52
N ARG A 247 -11.80 -6.73 -18.61
CA ARG A 247 -11.93 -6.40 -17.18
C ARG A 247 -10.86 -7.03 -16.29
N GLY A 248 -10.04 -7.92 -16.84
CA GLY A 248 -9.01 -8.66 -16.12
C GLY A 248 -7.62 -8.10 -16.33
N ASN A 249 -6.65 -8.71 -15.64
CA ASN A 249 -5.26 -8.25 -15.67
C ASN A 249 -4.30 -9.43 -15.73
N ILE A 250 -3.16 -9.20 -16.37
CA ILE A 250 -2.06 -10.16 -16.47
C ILE A 250 -0.82 -9.46 -15.95
N VAL A 251 -0.14 -10.07 -14.99
CA VAL A 251 1.15 -9.63 -14.48
C VAL A 251 2.19 -10.71 -14.78
N ALA A 252 3.29 -10.30 -15.40
CA ALA A 252 4.45 -11.15 -15.60
C ALA A 252 5.62 -10.58 -14.80
N ILE A 253 6.29 -11.42 -14.01
CA ILE A 253 7.50 -11.04 -13.26
C ILE A 253 8.71 -11.79 -13.84
N PHE A 254 9.87 -11.16 -13.72
CA PHE A 254 11.10 -11.65 -14.32
C PHE A 254 11.70 -12.91 -13.66
N ASP A 255 11.12 -13.41 -12.56
CA ASP A 255 11.79 -14.43 -11.75
C ASP A 255 10.78 -15.21 -10.90
N ARG A 256 11.09 -16.48 -10.64
CA ARG A 256 10.33 -17.35 -9.73
C ARG A 256 10.82 -17.28 -8.28
N GLN A 257 12.11 -17.04 -8.07
CA GLN A 257 12.77 -17.14 -6.78
C GLN A 257 12.15 -16.25 -5.70
N PRO A 258 11.59 -15.06 -6.03
CA PRO A 258 10.84 -14.26 -5.06
C PRO A 258 9.68 -14.99 -4.37
N MET A 259 9.23 -16.14 -4.88
CA MET A 259 8.18 -16.94 -4.25
C MET A 259 8.69 -18.07 -3.35
N TRP A 260 10.01 -18.34 -3.33
CA TRP A 260 10.60 -19.35 -2.49
C TRP A 260 10.49 -19.03 -1.01
N ASN A 261 10.46 -20.06 -0.17
CA ASN A 261 10.44 -19.90 1.27
C ASN A 261 11.75 -19.31 1.82
N ASN A 262 12.89 -19.80 1.32
CA ASN A 262 14.26 -19.45 1.75
C ASN A 262 15.30 -20.09 0.81
N GLY A 263 15.09 -19.94 -0.50
CA GLY A 263 15.89 -20.62 -1.53
C GLY A 263 17.29 -20.01 -1.70
N PRO A 264 18.20 -20.67 -2.43
CA PRO A 264 19.49 -20.08 -2.74
C PRO A 264 19.34 -18.95 -3.77
N GLY A 265 19.84 -17.75 -3.48
CA GLY A 265 19.72 -16.62 -4.40
C GLY A 265 18.81 -15.57 -3.81
N SER A 266 17.52 -15.61 -4.21
CA SER A 266 16.48 -14.80 -3.59
C SER A 266 15.28 -15.58 -3.06
N ASP A 267 14.54 -14.99 -2.13
CA ASP A 267 13.34 -15.59 -1.54
C ASP A 267 12.26 -14.57 -1.19
N ILE A 268 11.12 -15.06 -0.72
CA ILE A 268 9.95 -14.23 -0.43
C ILE A 268 10.20 -13.16 0.62
N ASN A 269 11.09 -13.36 1.59
CA ASN A 269 11.36 -12.42 2.66
C ASN A 269 12.55 -11.49 2.38
N GLU A 270 13.16 -11.56 1.20
CA GLU A 270 14.18 -10.62 0.76
C GLU A 270 13.57 -9.37 0.12
N GLU A 271 14.23 -8.23 0.31
CA GLU A 271 13.77 -6.89 -0.12
C GLU A 271 12.27 -6.70 0.17
N ASP A 272 11.48 -6.25 -0.82
CA ASP A 272 10.03 -6.10 -0.72
C ASP A 272 9.26 -7.23 -1.45
N ASN A 273 9.91 -8.37 -1.74
CA ASN A 273 9.36 -9.45 -2.57
C ASN A 273 7.97 -9.93 -2.09
N LYS A 274 7.84 -10.22 -0.79
CA LYS A 274 6.57 -10.65 -0.18
C LYS A 274 5.45 -9.64 -0.41
N GLU A 275 5.76 -8.36 -0.23
CA GLU A 275 4.78 -7.28 -0.30
C GLU A 275 4.36 -7.03 -1.74
N VAL A 276 5.31 -7.04 -2.68
CA VAL A 276 5.02 -6.94 -4.12
C VAL A 276 4.15 -8.10 -4.58
N LEU A 277 4.51 -9.35 -4.24
CA LEU A 277 3.72 -10.53 -4.60
C LEU A 277 2.31 -10.50 -4.00
N ARG A 278 2.18 -10.08 -2.74
CA ARG A 278 0.88 -9.87 -2.09
C ARG A 278 0.04 -8.86 -2.85
N ARG A 279 0.60 -7.70 -3.20
CA ARG A 279 -0.09 -6.66 -3.97
C ARG A 279 -0.48 -7.13 -5.37
N ILE A 280 0.38 -7.91 -6.04
CA ILE A 280 0.06 -8.54 -7.33
C ILE A 280 -1.17 -9.43 -7.19
N VAL A 281 -1.19 -10.37 -6.23
CA VAL A 281 -2.32 -11.30 -6.07
C VAL A 281 -3.63 -10.55 -5.77
N ARG A 282 -3.61 -9.52 -4.91
CA ARG A 282 -4.78 -8.66 -4.67
C ARG A 282 -5.22 -7.91 -5.92
N PHE A 283 -4.27 -7.32 -6.64
CA PHE A 283 -4.53 -6.58 -7.87
C PHE A 283 -5.16 -7.47 -8.94
N LEU A 284 -4.68 -8.70 -9.07
CA LEU A 284 -5.19 -9.71 -9.99
C LEU A 284 -6.57 -10.23 -9.57
N ALA A 285 -6.81 -10.43 -8.28
CA ALA A 285 -8.12 -10.83 -7.73
C ALA A 285 -9.19 -9.72 -7.85
N ARG A 286 -8.76 -8.53 -8.32
CA ARG A 286 -9.53 -7.29 -8.35
C ARG A 286 -10.07 -6.91 -6.98
N ASP A 287 -9.36 -7.34 -5.94
CA ASP A 287 -9.62 -6.98 -4.56
C ASP A 287 -8.79 -5.74 -4.21
N TYR A 288 -9.18 -4.66 -4.86
CA TYR A 288 -8.55 -3.35 -4.69
C TYR A 288 -8.90 -2.69 -3.35
N GLY A 289 -9.77 -3.33 -2.55
CA GLY A 289 -10.68 -2.59 -1.69
C GLY A 289 -11.44 -1.57 -2.54
N ASN A 290 -12.64 -1.92 -3.00
CA ASN A 290 -13.54 -1.02 -3.74
C ASN A 290 -13.15 -0.64 -5.19
N SER A 291 -14.16 -0.65 -6.06
CA SER A 291 -14.08 -0.85 -7.51
C SER A 291 -14.09 0.43 -8.36
N SER A 292 -13.41 0.39 -9.51
CA SER A 292 -13.42 1.41 -10.57
C SER A 292 -14.69 1.44 -11.46
N GLU A 293 -15.75 0.68 -11.15
CA GLU A 293 -17.01 0.61 -11.93
C GLU A 293 -18.18 1.33 -11.22
N TRP A 294 -19.14 1.88 -11.98
CA TRP A 294 -20.37 2.49 -11.45
C TRP A 294 -21.34 1.41 -10.95
N LEU A 295 -21.67 1.40 -9.66
CA LEU A 295 -22.57 0.45 -9.02
C LEU A 295 -23.98 1.04 -8.90
N ALA A 296 -25.00 0.31 -9.36
CA ALA A 296 -26.40 0.70 -9.23
C ALA A 296 -26.92 0.43 -7.81
N LEU A 297 -27.37 1.47 -7.11
CA LEU A 297 -27.88 1.40 -5.73
C LEU A 297 -29.40 1.22 -5.73
N THR A 298 -29.89 0.07 -6.19
CA THR A 298 -31.32 -0.26 -6.09
C THR A 298 -31.57 -1.11 -4.84
N CYS A 299 -32.17 -0.45 -3.85
CA CYS A 299 -32.90 -0.92 -2.66
C CYS A 299 -32.21 -1.37 -1.36
N ASP A 300 -30.95 -1.79 -1.27
CA ASP A 300 -30.42 -2.30 0.04
C ASP A 300 -29.16 -1.61 0.59
N GLY A 301 -28.72 -0.54 -0.08
CA GLY A 301 -27.43 0.07 0.20
C GLY A 301 -26.26 -0.78 -0.28
N LEU A 302 -25.07 -0.21 -0.23
CA LEU A 302 -23.83 -0.88 -0.62
C LEU A 302 -22.92 -0.90 0.60
N GLU A 303 -22.60 -2.08 1.09
CA GLU A 303 -21.62 -2.27 2.16
C GLU A 303 -20.29 -2.67 1.54
N LEU A 304 -19.22 -1.98 1.93
CA LEU A 304 -17.91 -2.20 1.36
C LEU A 304 -16.83 -2.22 2.41
N THR A 305 -16.06 -3.30 2.39
CA THR A 305 -15.02 -3.61 3.35
C THR A 305 -13.67 -3.39 2.70
N HIS A 306 -12.92 -2.40 3.18
CA HIS A 306 -11.55 -2.12 2.76
C HIS A 306 -10.59 -2.60 3.84
N ARG A 307 -9.57 -3.35 3.42
CA ARG A 307 -8.54 -3.92 4.30
C ARG A 307 -7.19 -3.30 3.96
N ARG A 308 -6.60 -2.64 4.96
CA ARG A 308 -5.32 -1.94 4.86
C ARG A 308 -4.26 -2.66 5.67
N TRP A 309 -3.04 -2.69 5.15
CA TRP A 309 -1.84 -3.12 5.86
C TRP A 309 -0.86 -1.95 5.97
N SER A 310 -0.73 -1.33 7.15
CA SER A 310 0.33 -0.37 7.49
C SER A 310 0.36 -0.06 8.99
N THR A 311 1.52 0.37 9.49
CA THR A 311 1.68 0.94 10.84
C THR A 311 1.15 2.38 10.94
N GLU A 312 0.95 3.07 9.82
CA GLU A 312 0.36 4.41 9.72
C GLU A 312 -1.10 4.34 9.23
N ARG A 313 -2.04 5.01 9.92
CA ARG A 313 -3.50 4.76 9.84
C ARG A 313 -4.31 5.69 8.91
N ASN A 314 -3.69 6.44 8.00
CA ASN A 314 -4.43 7.43 7.18
C ASN A 314 -4.75 7.02 5.72
N SER A 315 -5.98 6.56 5.46
CA SER A 315 -6.52 6.34 4.10
C SER A 315 -7.81 7.15 3.96
N LEU A 316 -7.93 7.92 2.89
CA LEU A 316 -9.16 8.65 2.58
C LEU A 316 -10.05 7.79 1.68
N ILE A 317 -11.21 7.35 2.20
CA ILE A 317 -12.24 6.70 1.37
C ILE A 317 -13.12 7.80 0.77
N THR A 318 -13.02 8.01 -0.55
CA THR A 318 -13.85 8.99 -1.26
C THR A 318 -15.00 8.30 -1.99
N VAL A 319 -16.22 8.63 -1.62
CA VAL A 319 -17.43 8.15 -2.30
C VAL A 319 -17.90 9.22 -3.28
N GLN A 320 -18.07 8.85 -4.55
CA GLN A 320 -18.55 9.76 -5.60
C GLN A 320 -19.92 9.30 -6.12
N HIS A 321 -20.82 10.26 -6.34
CA HIS A 321 -22.20 10.02 -6.74
C HIS A 321 -22.54 10.81 -8.02
N SER A 322 -23.31 10.23 -8.95
CA SER A 322 -23.81 10.94 -10.14
C SER A 322 -25.29 11.29 -10.01
N THR A 323 -25.63 12.57 -10.18
CA THR A 323 -27.02 13.00 -10.42
C THR A 323 -27.24 13.20 -11.91
N ASN A 324 -28.18 12.43 -12.49
CA ASN A 324 -28.62 12.52 -13.88
C ASN A 324 -27.49 12.33 -14.92
N LEU A 325 -27.33 11.09 -15.40
CA LEU A 325 -26.43 10.68 -16.52
C LEU A 325 -26.68 11.38 -17.87
N VAL A 326 -27.43 12.49 -17.91
CA VAL A 326 -27.74 13.29 -19.11
C VAL A 326 -27.01 14.65 -19.09
N THR A 327 -26.41 15.05 -17.96
CA THR A 327 -25.65 16.30 -17.84
C THR A 327 -24.43 16.11 -16.95
N ASP A 328 -23.23 16.40 -17.45
CA ASP A 328 -21.92 16.23 -16.81
C ASP A 328 -21.65 17.21 -15.64
N VAL A 329 -22.61 17.41 -14.73
CA VAL A 329 -22.44 18.32 -13.59
C VAL A 329 -22.14 17.50 -12.32
N TRP A 330 -20.96 17.77 -11.76
CA TRP A 330 -20.36 17.09 -10.61
C TRP A 330 -20.75 17.78 -9.30
N GLU A 331 -21.28 17.05 -8.31
CA GLU A 331 -21.53 17.60 -6.96
C GLU A 331 -21.16 16.58 -5.87
N THR A 332 -20.41 17.02 -4.85
CA THR A 332 -20.11 16.26 -3.63
C THR A 332 -21.19 16.51 -2.57
N HIS A 333 -21.91 15.47 -2.15
CA HIS A 333 -22.88 15.54 -1.04
C HIS A 333 -22.41 14.63 0.11
N SER A 334 -22.04 15.22 1.24
CA SER A 334 -21.38 14.59 2.40
C SER A 334 -22.31 13.84 3.36
N ASN A 335 -23.62 13.89 3.12
CA ASN A 335 -24.67 13.52 4.07
C ASN A 335 -25.25 12.11 3.84
N TRP A 336 -24.64 11.28 2.98
CA TRP A 336 -25.16 9.96 2.56
C TRP A 336 -24.22 8.78 2.85
N VAL A 337 -23.17 9.01 3.62
CA VAL A 337 -22.19 7.99 4.04
C VAL A 337 -22.42 7.69 5.52
N GLU A 338 -22.81 6.46 5.84
CA GLU A 338 -22.81 5.97 7.22
C GLU A 338 -21.55 5.11 7.39
N SER A 339 -20.60 5.58 8.21
CA SER A 339 -19.51 4.72 8.68
C SER A 339 -20.11 3.70 9.66
N VAL A 340 -20.03 2.42 9.33
CA VAL A 340 -20.69 1.37 10.12
C VAL A 340 -19.73 0.76 11.14
N SER A 341 -18.46 0.59 10.78
CA SER A 341 -17.44 0.10 11.71
C SER A 341 -16.03 0.27 11.17
N VAL A 342 -15.11 0.61 12.08
CA VAL A 342 -13.67 0.49 11.87
C VAL A 342 -13.14 -0.42 12.97
N ALA A 343 -12.46 -1.50 12.62
CA ALA A 343 -11.90 -2.45 13.57
C ALA A 343 -10.48 -2.86 13.17
N PRO A 344 -9.50 -2.81 14.09
CA PRO A 344 -8.19 -3.39 13.85
C PRO A 344 -8.31 -4.92 13.87
N GLU A 345 -7.78 -5.59 12.86
CA GLU A 345 -7.81 -7.05 12.76
C GLU A 345 -6.50 -7.68 13.25
N SER A 346 -5.40 -6.92 13.18
CA SER A 346 -4.08 -7.25 13.71
C SER A 346 -3.29 -5.97 14.04
N ALA A 347 -2.06 -6.11 14.56
CA ALA A 347 -1.16 -4.98 14.82
C ALA A 347 -0.75 -4.20 13.55
N GLU A 348 -0.95 -4.81 12.37
CA GLU A 348 -0.54 -4.28 11.06
C GLU A 348 -1.75 -3.93 10.18
N THR A 349 -2.99 -4.13 10.64
CA THR A 349 -4.18 -3.99 9.78
C THR A 349 -5.35 -3.21 10.38
N GLU A 350 -6.03 -2.47 9.52
CA GLU A 350 -7.34 -1.87 9.79
C GLU A 350 -8.36 -2.34 8.75
N LEU A 351 -9.53 -2.73 9.25
CA LEU A 351 -10.72 -3.02 8.47
C LEU A 351 -11.66 -1.82 8.55
N ALA A 352 -11.98 -1.21 7.43
CA ALA A 352 -12.95 -0.13 7.33
C ALA A 352 -14.16 -0.58 6.52
N THR A 353 -15.34 -0.59 7.13
CA THR A 353 -16.61 -0.92 6.48
C THR A 353 -17.44 0.35 6.30
N VAL A 354 -17.70 0.70 5.03
CA VAL A 354 -18.52 1.86 4.65
C VAL A 354 -19.85 1.39 4.10
N ARG A 355 -20.96 1.94 4.61
CA ARG A 355 -22.29 1.68 4.08
C ARG A 355 -22.84 2.93 3.41
N LEU A 356 -23.26 2.76 2.16
CA LEU A 356 -24.02 3.77 1.43
C LEU A 356 -25.50 3.49 1.59
N LEU A 357 -26.25 4.46 2.10
CA LEU A 357 -27.71 4.34 2.24
C LEU A 357 -28.41 4.96 1.02
N PRO A 358 -29.39 4.29 0.40
CA PRO A 358 -30.18 4.90 -0.65
C PRO A 358 -31.11 5.97 -0.09
N ASP A 359 -31.26 7.09 -0.80
CA ASP A 359 -32.28 8.09 -0.50
C ASP A 359 -33.66 7.51 -0.80
N ALA A 360 -34.50 7.37 0.23
CA ALA A 360 -35.86 6.84 0.11
C ALA A 360 -36.77 7.66 -0.83
N THR A 361 -36.36 8.86 -1.23
CA THR A 361 -37.12 9.74 -2.13
C THR A 361 -36.71 9.61 -3.61
N ASN A 362 -35.65 8.85 -3.95
CA ASN A 362 -35.12 8.82 -5.31
C ASN A 362 -34.59 7.43 -5.75
N PRO A 363 -35.33 6.65 -6.58
CA PRO A 363 -35.15 5.21 -6.72
C PRO A 363 -34.05 4.72 -7.70
N THR A 364 -33.34 5.61 -8.40
CA THR A 364 -32.31 5.21 -9.39
C THR A 364 -31.08 6.09 -9.30
N ARG A 365 -30.03 5.58 -8.63
CA ARG A 365 -28.75 6.27 -8.46
C ARG A 365 -27.57 5.30 -8.55
N TYR A 366 -26.47 5.77 -9.12
CA TYR A 366 -25.21 5.04 -9.26
C TYR A 366 -24.12 5.70 -8.39
N ALA A 367 -23.27 4.90 -7.75
CA ALA A 367 -22.12 5.38 -7.00
C ALA A 367 -20.84 4.70 -7.47
N ARG A 368 -19.70 5.37 -7.31
CA ARG A 368 -18.37 4.77 -7.42
C ARG A 368 -17.54 5.19 -6.22
N ILE A 369 -16.63 4.35 -5.77
CA ILE A 369 -15.77 4.64 -4.62
C ILE A 369 -14.32 4.59 -5.10
N ALA A 370 -13.59 5.66 -4.86
CA ALA A 370 -12.16 5.73 -5.13
C ALA A 370 -11.42 5.64 -3.80
N ILE A 371 -10.52 4.66 -3.69
CA ILE A 371 -9.50 4.63 -2.65
C ILE A 371 -8.27 5.25 -3.27
N LEU A 372 -7.93 6.44 -2.79
CA LEU A 372 -6.77 7.18 -3.26
C LEU A 372 -5.67 7.01 -2.22
N PRO A 373 -4.40 6.77 -2.63
CA PRO A 373 -3.27 7.05 -1.76
C PRO A 373 -3.42 8.49 -1.31
N ALA A 374 -3.37 8.74 -0.01
CA ALA A 374 -3.18 10.10 0.46
C ALA A 374 -1.78 10.52 0.01
N THR A 375 -1.68 11.17 -1.16
CA THR A 375 -0.51 12.00 -1.41
C THR A 375 -0.52 13.05 -0.32
N ASN A 376 0.65 13.31 0.28
CA ASN A 376 0.86 14.44 1.18
C ASN A 376 0.73 15.77 0.40
N ALA A 377 -0.41 15.99 -0.25
CA ALA A 377 -0.97 17.33 -0.28
C ALA A 377 -1.43 17.59 1.17
N PRO A 378 -0.96 18.68 1.81
CA PRO A 378 -1.44 19.01 3.14
C PRO A 378 -2.97 18.94 3.11
N PRO A 379 -3.61 18.25 4.07
CA PRO A 379 -5.05 18.11 4.10
C PRO A 379 -5.70 19.48 3.87
N PRO A 380 -6.81 19.57 3.13
CA PRO A 380 -7.70 20.70 3.32
C PRO A 380 -8.07 20.67 4.80
N ALA A 381 -7.55 21.64 5.56
CA ALA A 381 -7.47 21.68 7.01
C ALA A 381 -8.55 20.86 7.75
N SER A 382 -8.22 19.64 8.17
CA SER A 382 -8.49 19.27 9.56
C SER A 382 -7.54 20.13 10.38
N THR A 383 -8.04 20.91 11.33
CA THR A 383 -7.33 21.98 12.06
C THR A 383 -5.93 21.57 12.55
N ALA A 384 -4.92 21.66 11.67
CA ALA A 384 -3.52 21.53 12.01
C ALA A 384 -3.06 22.91 12.48
N VAL A 385 -2.61 23.00 13.72
CA VAL A 385 -2.07 24.25 14.27
C VAL A 385 -0.57 24.06 14.44
N ALA A 386 0.20 24.71 13.57
CA ALA A 386 1.65 24.79 13.69
C ALA A 386 2.03 26.21 14.16
N ILE A 387 2.92 26.32 15.14
CA ILE A 387 3.32 27.59 15.77
C ILE A 387 4.85 27.67 15.81
N ASN A 388 5.41 28.72 15.22
CA ASN A 388 6.83 29.06 15.32
C ASN A 388 7.06 29.83 16.62
N CYS A 389 7.52 29.16 17.68
CA CYS A 389 7.64 29.75 19.02
C CYS A 389 8.79 30.77 19.05
N GLY A 390 8.51 31.97 19.53
CA GLY A 390 9.40 33.13 19.43
C GLY A 390 9.51 33.75 18.03
N GLY A 391 9.01 33.09 16.98
CA GLY A 391 9.19 33.51 15.59
C GLY A 391 7.96 34.11 14.92
N SER A 392 8.18 34.66 13.72
CA SER A 392 7.13 35.04 12.77
C SER A 392 6.57 33.83 12.04
N ALA A 393 5.48 34.01 11.29
CA ALA A 393 4.95 32.97 10.40
C ALA A 393 6.04 32.45 9.45
N PHE A 394 6.05 31.14 9.23
CA PHE A 394 7.10 30.42 8.53
C PHE A 394 6.50 29.23 7.77
N THR A 395 7.04 28.89 6.61
CA THR A 395 6.68 27.66 5.90
C THR A 395 7.89 26.74 5.91
N GLY A 396 7.72 25.56 6.50
CA GLY A 396 8.77 24.54 6.56
C GLY A 396 9.08 23.94 5.20
N SER A 397 10.24 23.31 5.10
CA SER A 397 10.70 22.56 3.92
C SER A 397 9.73 21.45 3.49
N ASP A 398 8.98 20.88 4.45
CA ASP A 398 7.92 19.89 4.26
C ASP A 398 6.58 20.50 3.78
N GLY A 399 6.50 21.81 3.62
CA GLY A 399 5.28 22.54 3.25
C GLY A 399 4.37 22.92 4.41
N THR A 400 4.72 22.59 5.66
CA THR A 400 3.92 22.94 6.85
C THR A 400 3.90 24.45 7.06
N ALA A 401 2.69 25.04 7.16
CA ALA A 401 2.52 26.47 7.43
C ALA A 401 2.42 26.76 8.93
N TYR A 402 3.48 27.31 9.50
CA TYR A 402 3.55 27.75 10.90
C TYR A 402 2.99 29.16 11.04
N LEU A 403 2.06 29.32 12.00
CA LEU A 403 1.63 30.61 12.51
C LEU A 403 2.79 31.30 13.25
N ALA A 404 2.72 32.63 13.29
CA ALA A 404 3.55 33.39 14.22
C ALA A 404 3.23 33.00 15.67
N ASP A 405 4.22 33.19 16.55
CA ASP A 405 4.11 32.80 17.94
C ASP A 405 2.84 33.37 18.62
N SER A 406 2.05 32.48 19.20
CA SER A 406 0.72 32.78 19.73
C SER A 406 0.35 31.78 20.83
N PHE A 407 -0.72 32.08 21.58
CA PHE A 407 -1.29 31.20 22.62
C PHE A 407 -0.41 30.90 23.85
N TYR A 408 0.73 31.58 24.01
CA TYR A 408 1.64 31.39 25.14
C TYR A 408 1.25 32.22 26.38
N THR A 409 1.76 31.81 27.54
CA THR A 409 1.71 32.56 28.80
C THR A 409 3.12 32.91 29.28
N GLY A 410 3.48 34.19 29.18
CA GLY A 410 4.75 34.74 29.66
C GLY A 410 5.95 34.47 28.74
N GLY A 411 7.15 34.60 29.31
CA GLY A 411 8.42 34.44 28.60
C GLY A 411 8.81 35.59 27.68
N HIS A 412 9.92 35.40 26.98
CA HIS A 412 10.49 36.30 25.98
C HIS A 412 10.96 35.50 24.76
N THR A 413 11.22 36.21 23.68
CA THR A 413 11.75 35.64 22.44
C THR A 413 13.27 35.56 22.50
N ASP A 414 13.80 34.37 22.22
CA ASP A 414 15.19 34.14 21.86
C ASP A 414 15.28 34.05 20.33
N ALA A 415 16.18 34.83 19.72
CA ALA A 415 16.32 34.92 18.27
C ALA A 415 17.79 35.00 17.88
N PHE A 416 18.29 33.94 17.24
CA PHE A 416 19.68 33.84 16.78
C PHE A 416 19.74 33.33 15.34
N PRO A 417 19.15 34.06 14.37
CA PRO A 417 19.10 33.63 12.98
C PRO A 417 20.50 33.46 12.38
N GLY A 418 20.67 32.43 11.55
CA GLY A 418 21.90 32.19 10.78
C GLY A 418 22.87 31.20 11.41
N ASN A 419 22.48 30.52 12.50
CA ASN A 419 23.22 29.37 13.01
C ASN A 419 22.70 28.10 12.34
N ALA A 420 23.61 27.30 11.79
CA ALA A 420 23.27 25.97 11.30
C ALA A 420 22.84 25.08 12.47
N VAL A 421 21.76 24.31 12.28
CA VAL A 421 21.20 23.43 13.30
C VAL A 421 21.31 21.99 12.81
N ALA A 422 21.97 21.14 13.59
CA ALA A 422 22.09 19.74 13.24
C ALA A 422 20.72 19.02 13.32
N ASN A 423 20.55 17.99 12.48
CA ASN A 423 19.35 17.13 12.40
C ASN A 423 18.07 17.84 11.92
N THR A 424 18.19 18.89 11.10
CA THR A 424 17.06 19.52 10.45
C THR A 424 17.47 20.17 9.13
N ASP A 425 16.52 20.29 8.20
CA ASP A 425 16.65 21.13 7.00
C ASP A 425 16.01 22.52 7.20
N ASP A 426 15.35 22.74 8.34
CA ASP A 426 14.62 23.96 8.70
C ASP A 426 15.33 24.76 9.81
N ASP A 427 16.61 25.07 9.62
CA ASP A 427 17.46 25.80 10.60
C ASP A 427 16.75 27.01 11.24
N LEU A 428 16.04 27.78 10.41
CA LEU A 428 15.37 29.00 10.84
C LEU A 428 14.30 28.72 11.89
N LEU A 429 13.63 27.57 11.85
CA LEU A 429 12.62 27.18 12.84
C LEU A 429 13.23 26.95 14.23
N TYR A 430 14.48 26.49 14.30
CA TYR A 430 15.20 26.23 15.55
C TYR A 430 16.10 27.40 15.98
N ASN A 431 16.27 28.42 15.14
CA ASN A 431 16.96 29.66 15.49
C ASN A 431 16.10 30.63 16.31
N TYR A 432 14.78 30.44 16.32
CA TYR A 432 13.84 31.18 17.18
C TYR A 432 13.30 30.27 18.26
N ALA A 433 13.08 30.83 19.45
CA ALA A 433 12.45 30.11 20.55
C ALA A 433 11.69 31.06 21.48
N ARG A 434 10.70 30.52 22.20
CA ARG A 434 10.14 31.17 23.39
C ARG A 434 10.79 30.63 24.65
N SER A 435 11.33 31.52 25.47
CA SER A 435 12.10 31.20 26.67
C SER A 435 11.46 31.80 27.92
N GLY A 436 11.38 31.02 29.00
CA GLY A 436 10.82 31.45 30.29
C GLY A 436 9.30 31.60 30.30
N HIS A 437 8.61 30.95 29.36
CA HIS A 437 7.15 30.83 29.34
C HIS A 437 6.70 29.71 30.29
N SER A 438 5.44 29.77 30.71
CA SER A 438 4.84 28.78 31.63
C SER A 438 3.86 27.85 30.94
N ALA A 439 3.25 28.28 29.83
CA ALA A 439 2.28 27.47 29.11
C ALA A 439 2.10 27.91 27.65
N TYR A 440 1.56 27.01 26.84
CA TYR A 440 0.82 27.26 25.60
C TYR A 440 -0.61 26.69 25.75
N ASN A 441 -1.63 27.51 25.47
CA ASN A 441 -3.06 27.17 25.61
C ASN A 441 -3.74 27.31 24.25
N ILE A 442 -3.68 26.25 23.44
CA ILE A 442 -4.03 26.29 22.02
C ILE A 442 -5.51 25.91 21.85
N PRO A 443 -6.37 26.82 21.34
CA PRO A 443 -7.77 26.50 21.08
C PRO A 443 -7.88 25.44 20.00
N VAL A 444 -8.50 24.31 20.33
CA VAL A 444 -8.76 23.19 19.41
C VAL A 444 -10.10 22.55 19.76
N ASP A 445 -10.75 21.89 18.81
CA ASP A 445 -11.96 21.11 19.13
C ASP A 445 -11.63 19.94 20.06
N ASN A 446 -12.60 19.44 20.82
CA ASN A 446 -12.41 18.22 21.60
C ASN A 446 -12.03 17.05 20.68
N GLY A 447 -11.07 16.24 21.10
CA GLY A 447 -10.53 15.15 20.29
C GLY A 447 -9.16 14.68 20.77
N THR A 448 -8.63 13.68 20.08
CA THR A 448 -7.26 13.22 20.29
C THR A 448 -6.34 13.90 19.28
N TYR A 449 -5.15 14.25 19.73
CA TYR A 449 -4.17 15.02 18.98
C TYR A 449 -2.79 14.40 19.11
N THR A 450 -2.07 14.38 17.99
CA THR A 450 -0.63 14.24 17.98
C THR A 450 0.00 15.63 18.13
N VAL A 451 0.86 15.80 19.14
CA VAL A 451 1.53 17.04 19.51
C VAL A 451 3.02 16.87 19.34
N HIS A 452 3.58 17.55 18.35
CA HIS A 452 5.03 17.63 18.14
C HIS A 452 5.57 18.88 18.82
N LEU A 453 6.50 18.68 19.75
CA LEU A 453 7.28 19.74 20.38
C LEU A 453 8.69 19.70 19.81
N LYS A 454 9.14 20.83 19.28
CA LYS A 454 10.44 20.99 18.63
C LYS A 454 11.33 21.85 19.50
N PHE A 455 12.53 21.35 19.80
CA PHE A 455 13.49 22.00 20.69
C PHE A 455 14.88 22.06 20.07
N ALA A 456 15.68 23.04 20.49
CA ALA A 456 17.12 23.08 20.34
C ALA A 456 17.72 23.90 21.47
N GLU A 457 18.83 23.46 22.07
CA GLU A 457 19.58 24.32 22.99
C GLU A 457 20.22 25.47 22.20
N THR A 458 19.68 26.67 22.35
CA THR A 458 20.09 27.86 21.58
C THR A 458 21.10 28.75 22.29
N TYR A 459 21.38 28.54 23.58
CA TYR A 459 22.15 29.48 24.39
C TYR A 459 23.35 28.86 25.12
N PHE A 460 23.13 27.76 25.85
CA PHE A 460 24.15 27.15 26.68
C PHE A 460 25.03 26.18 25.89
N SER A 461 26.33 26.25 26.16
CA SER A 461 27.35 25.35 25.59
C SER A 461 27.77 24.24 26.56
N GLN A 462 26.96 23.97 27.59
CA GLN A 462 27.24 22.99 28.65
C GLN A 462 25.94 22.39 29.20
N ALA A 463 25.99 21.12 29.61
CA ALA A 463 24.92 20.43 30.32
C ALA A 463 24.65 21.05 31.71
N ASN A 464 23.48 20.75 32.26
CA ASN A 464 22.96 21.16 33.56
C ASN A 464 22.81 22.69 33.73
N LYS A 465 22.67 23.42 32.62
CA LYS A 465 22.42 24.88 32.63
C LYS A 465 20.97 25.25 32.40
N ARG A 466 20.20 24.36 31.78
CA ARG A 466 18.77 24.47 31.57
C ARG A 466 18.15 23.10 31.81
N ILE A 467 17.24 23.01 32.78
CA ILE A 467 16.54 21.77 33.12
C ILE A 467 15.09 22.13 33.40
N PHE A 468 14.16 21.48 32.70
CA PHE A 468 12.73 21.74 32.87
C PHE A 468 11.86 20.51 32.55
N ASP A 469 10.69 20.50 33.16
CA ASP A 469 9.62 19.55 32.90
C ASP A 469 8.67 20.10 31.85
N VAL A 470 8.06 19.20 31.07
CA VAL A 470 7.00 19.50 30.11
C VAL A 470 5.78 18.66 30.44
N PHE A 471 4.62 19.30 30.45
CA PHE A 471 3.33 18.70 30.70
C PHE A 471 2.41 18.90 29.50
N ILE A 472 1.57 17.92 29.18
CA ILE A 472 0.49 18.06 28.19
C ILE A 472 -0.79 17.54 28.82
N GLU A 473 -1.87 18.33 28.75
CA GLU A 473 -3.15 18.03 29.41
C GLU A 473 -2.96 17.68 30.91
N GLY A 474 -2.05 18.40 31.58
CA GLY A 474 -1.69 18.18 32.98
C GLY A 474 -0.84 16.94 33.28
N SER A 475 -0.55 16.10 32.29
CA SER A 475 0.30 14.91 32.43
C SER A 475 1.77 15.25 32.15
N LEU A 476 2.68 14.80 33.00
CA LEU A 476 4.13 14.96 32.80
C LEU A 476 4.58 14.10 31.61
N VAL A 477 5.09 14.73 30.55
CA VAL A 477 5.52 14.05 29.32
C VAL A 477 7.03 14.09 29.10
N LEU A 478 7.72 15.08 29.65
CA LEU A 478 9.18 15.12 29.72
C LEU A 478 9.58 15.57 31.13
N GLU A 479 10.37 14.74 31.80
CA GLU A 479 10.87 15.02 33.15
C GLU A 479 12.35 15.43 33.07
N ASN A 480 12.72 16.50 33.79
CA ASN A 480 14.08 17.01 33.94
C ASN A 480 14.85 17.14 32.61
N LEU A 481 14.22 17.70 31.57
CA LEU A 481 14.81 17.84 30.25
C LEU A 481 15.99 18.81 30.29
N ASP A 482 17.20 18.26 30.13
CA ASP A 482 18.41 18.98 29.78
C ASP A 482 18.67 18.84 28.28
N LEU A 483 18.34 19.88 27.50
CA LEU A 483 18.45 19.85 26.05
C LEU A 483 19.89 19.61 25.59
N PHE A 484 20.88 20.26 26.22
CA PHE A 484 22.28 20.10 25.85
C PHE A 484 22.79 18.67 26.11
N ALA A 485 22.34 18.04 27.20
CA ALA A 485 22.72 16.66 27.50
C ALA A 485 21.96 15.64 26.64
N THR A 486 20.68 15.89 26.37
CA THR A 486 19.79 14.93 25.68
C THR A 486 19.99 14.95 24.17
N ALA A 487 20.23 16.12 23.59
CA ALA A 487 20.69 16.31 22.22
C ALA A 487 22.10 16.93 22.29
N PRO A 488 23.18 16.11 22.32
CA PRO A 488 24.52 16.55 22.68
C PRO A 488 25.00 17.77 21.88
N GLY A 489 24.99 18.94 22.53
CA GLY A 489 25.49 20.19 21.95
C GLY A 489 24.47 21.34 21.93
N GLN A 490 24.98 22.51 21.53
CA GLN A 490 24.17 23.66 21.16
C GLN A 490 23.79 23.50 19.67
N TRP A 491 22.62 24.01 19.26
CA TRP A 491 22.16 23.96 17.86
C TRP A 491 21.98 22.53 17.32
N VAL A 492 21.36 21.66 18.11
CA VAL A 492 20.94 20.32 17.68
C VAL A 492 19.43 20.21 17.83
N ALA A 493 18.74 19.94 16.73
CA ALA A 493 17.29 19.75 16.74
C ALA A 493 16.91 18.50 17.55
N TYR A 494 15.90 18.66 18.40
CA TYR A 494 15.39 17.65 19.30
C TYR A 494 13.87 17.69 19.31
N ASP A 495 13.27 16.76 18.59
CA ASP A 495 11.83 16.70 18.42
C ASP A 495 11.23 15.60 19.26
N ARG A 496 10.07 15.88 19.85
CA ARG A 496 9.29 14.91 20.63
C ARG A 496 7.83 14.95 20.25
N THR A 497 7.28 13.76 20.07
CA THR A 497 5.88 13.56 19.69
C THR A 497 5.13 12.94 20.85
N PHE A 498 3.96 13.48 21.16
CA PHE A 498 3.08 12.99 22.21
C PHE A 498 1.66 12.89 21.69
N THR A 499 0.86 12.00 22.29
CA THR A 499 -0.59 11.97 22.08
C THR A 499 -1.27 12.63 23.28
N ALA A 500 -2.29 13.45 23.01
CA ALA A 500 -3.08 14.14 24.02
C ALA A 500 -4.57 14.08 23.68
N THR A 501 -5.43 13.94 24.69
CA THR A 501 -6.89 14.00 24.52
C THR A 501 -7.42 15.27 25.14
N VAL A 502 -7.98 16.14 24.32
CA VAL A 502 -8.59 17.42 24.72
C VAL A 502 -10.08 17.23 24.94
N SER A 503 -10.59 17.72 26.08
CA SER A 503 -11.99 17.55 26.48
C SER A 503 -12.73 18.86 26.81
N ASP A 504 -12.03 19.98 26.85
CA ASP A 504 -12.55 21.30 27.23
C ASP A 504 -12.38 22.37 26.14
N GLY A 505 -11.92 21.98 24.95
CA GLY A 505 -11.70 22.86 23.80
C GLY A 505 -10.36 23.59 23.80
N THR A 506 -9.42 23.25 24.68
CA THR A 506 -8.08 23.84 24.72
C THR A 506 -7.01 22.77 24.96
N LEU A 507 -6.02 22.68 24.08
CA LEU A 507 -4.82 21.89 24.35
C LEU A 507 -3.87 22.70 25.25
N ASN A 508 -3.63 22.22 26.46
CA ASN A 508 -2.72 22.82 27.43
C ASN A 508 -1.36 22.14 27.42
N ILE A 509 -0.31 22.91 27.13
CA ILE A 509 1.09 22.48 27.25
C ILE A 509 1.74 23.33 28.35
N GLY A 510 2.18 22.71 29.44
CA GLY A 510 2.78 23.39 30.60
C GLY A 510 4.27 23.15 30.71
N PHE A 511 4.99 24.13 31.28
CA PHE A 511 6.44 24.07 31.46
C PHE A 511 6.82 24.46 32.89
N THR A 512 7.65 23.66 33.56
CA THR A 512 8.18 23.97 34.90
C THR A 512 9.69 23.80 34.90
N ALA A 513 10.43 24.88 35.08
CA ALA A 513 11.89 24.82 35.07
C ALA A 513 12.47 24.66 36.48
N SER A 514 13.35 23.68 36.65
CA SER A 514 14.13 23.46 37.87
C SER A 514 15.49 24.16 37.82
N THR A 515 16.02 24.41 36.61
CA THR A 515 17.23 25.20 36.37
C THR A 515 17.05 26.11 35.15
N ASN A 516 17.25 27.42 35.33
CA ASN A 516 17.06 28.46 34.32
C ASN A 516 15.67 28.41 33.66
N ASN A 517 15.53 28.90 32.43
CA ASN A 517 14.26 29.04 31.72
C ASN A 517 13.97 27.83 30.84
N ALA A 518 12.74 27.32 30.86
CA ALA A 518 12.25 26.41 29.81
C ALA A 518 12.28 27.10 28.45
N LEU A 519 12.52 26.32 27.39
CA LEU A 519 12.65 26.80 26.02
C LEU A 519 11.87 25.89 25.08
N LEU A 520 11.22 26.45 24.06
CA LEU A 520 10.52 25.73 22.99
C LEU A 520 10.66 26.49 21.67
N ASN A 521 10.97 25.79 20.57
CA ASN A 521 11.19 26.38 19.25
C ASN A 521 9.96 26.32 18.36
N ALA A 522 9.23 25.20 18.35
CA ALA A 522 7.99 25.10 17.60
C ALA A 522 7.04 24.04 18.16
N ILE A 523 5.76 24.20 17.80
CA ILE A 523 4.68 23.27 18.13
C ILE A 523 3.99 22.89 16.82
N VAL A 524 3.67 21.61 16.62
CA VAL A 524 2.72 21.16 15.59
C VAL A 524 1.67 20.30 16.24
N VAL A 525 0.40 20.69 16.12
CA VAL A 525 -0.76 19.97 16.66
C VAL A 525 -1.55 19.44 15.48
N LEU A 526 -1.64 18.11 15.37
CA LEU A 526 -2.37 17.40 14.34
C LEU A 526 -3.51 16.65 15.01
N ARG A 527 -4.74 16.84 14.53
CA ARG A 527 -5.88 16.04 15.00
C ARG A 527 -5.71 14.61 14.49
N GLU A 528 -5.87 13.63 15.39
CA GLU A 528 -5.87 12.19 15.05
C GLU A 528 -7.16 11.76 14.35
#